data_AF-A0A5C9C4M1-F1
#
_entry.id   AF-A0A5C9C4M1-F1
#
_cell.length_a   1.000
_cell.length_b   1.000
_cell.length_c   1.000
_cell.angle_alpha   90.00
_cell.angle_beta   90.00
_cell.angle_gamma   90.00
#
_symmetry.space_group_name_H-M   'P 1'
#
loop_
_entity.id
_entity.type
_entity.pdbx_description
1 polymer ?
#
loop_
_entity_poly.entity_id
_entity_poly.type
_entity_poly.pdbx_seq_one_letter_code
_entity_poly.pdbx_strand_id
1 'polypeptide(L)'
;MANTIEIPSNWVCNGVELKPKSGANSSNTWVMSGKEIKPKTNALSSNTWVWDGKELKPKQGALSSNTWVIENKKAKPKSGATSANTYDVGDLPILAIVGKLVLKLW
;
A
#
# COMPACT_ATOMS: atom_id res chain seq x y z
N MET A 1 16.63 12.88 7.72
CA MET A 1 15.15 13.00 7.80
C MET A 1 14.58 11.62 7.51
N ALA A 2 13.76 11.05 8.39
CA ALA A 2 13.11 9.77 8.13
C ALA A 2 11.88 10.02 7.26
N ASN A 3 11.75 9.31 6.14
CA ASN A 3 10.56 9.43 5.30
C ASN A 3 9.40 8.76 6.03
N THR A 4 8.46 9.51 6.57
CA THR A 4 7.31 8.93 7.30
C THR A 4 6.11 8.88 6.36
N ILE A 5 5.39 7.75 6.33
CA ILE A 5 4.12 7.65 5.63
C ILE A 5 3.03 8.13 6.56
N GLU A 6 2.23 9.06 6.07
CA GLU A 6 1.03 9.52 6.75
C GLU A 6 -0.13 9.54 5.75
N ILE A 7 -1.34 9.32 6.24
CA ILE A 7 -2.55 9.45 5.44
C ILE A 7 -2.88 10.93 5.33
N PRO A 8 -2.98 11.50 4.12
CA PRO A 8 -3.26 12.91 3.94
C PRO A 8 -4.68 13.23 4.38
N SER A 9 -4.94 14.48 4.76
CA SER A 9 -6.21 14.92 5.35
C SER A 9 -7.42 14.72 4.45
N ASN A 10 -7.24 14.60 3.13
CA ASN A 10 -8.27 14.35 2.12
C ASN A 10 -8.51 12.86 1.83
N TRP A 11 -7.78 11.94 2.45
CA TRP A 11 -8.01 10.50 2.36
C TRP A 11 -8.41 9.91 3.71
N VAL A 12 -9.08 8.76 3.68
CA VAL A 12 -9.42 7.99 4.87
C VAL A 12 -9.15 6.52 4.62
N CYS A 13 -8.58 5.86 5.62
CA CYS A 13 -8.41 4.41 5.64
C CYS A 13 -8.95 3.85 6.95
N ASN A 14 -9.85 2.87 6.87
CA ASN A 14 -10.45 2.21 8.04
C ASN A 14 -9.89 0.78 8.25
N GLY A 15 -8.75 0.47 7.64
CA GLY A 15 -8.13 -0.87 7.69
C GLY A 15 -8.62 -1.84 6.62
N VAL A 16 -9.86 -1.68 6.13
CA VAL A 16 -10.45 -2.55 5.09
C VAL A 16 -10.70 -1.82 3.76
N GLU A 17 -10.88 -0.51 3.82
CA GLU A 17 -11.17 0.37 2.68
C GLU A 17 -10.30 1.64 2.77
N LEU A 18 -9.78 2.07 1.62
CA LEU A 18 -9.02 3.30 1.43
C LEU A 18 -9.69 4.09 0.30
N LYS A 19 -10.07 5.34 0.60
CA LYS A 19 -10.79 6.21 -0.35
C LYS A 19 -10.55 7.69 -0.04
N PRO A 20 -10.76 8.59 -1.00
CA PRO A 20 -10.81 10.02 -0.71
C PRO A 20 -12.01 10.32 0.20
N LYS A 21 -11.90 11.35 1.05
CA LYS A 21 -13.00 11.79 1.93
C LYS A 21 -14.15 12.44 1.15
N SER A 22 -13.85 13.10 0.04
CA SER A 22 -14.82 13.73 -0.85
C SER A 22 -14.75 13.11 -2.25
N GLY A 23 -15.91 12.93 -2.89
CA GLY A 23 -15.99 12.34 -4.23
C GLY A 23 -15.58 10.86 -4.31
N ALA A 24 -15.67 10.13 -3.19
CA ALA A 24 -15.42 8.70 -3.17
C ALA A 24 -16.40 7.94 -4.06
N ASN A 25 -15.87 7.08 -4.92
CA ASN A 25 -16.62 6.16 -5.76
C ASN A 25 -15.85 4.84 -5.88
N SER A 26 -16.47 3.82 -6.45
CA SER A 26 -15.87 2.48 -6.52
C SER A 26 -14.56 2.44 -7.32
N SER A 27 -14.37 3.32 -8.30
CA SER A 27 -13.17 3.35 -9.15
C SER A 27 -11.96 3.98 -8.46
N ASN A 28 -12.17 4.89 -7.50
CA ASN A 28 -11.09 5.49 -6.70
C ASN A 28 -11.01 4.93 -5.27
N THR A 29 -11.72 3.84 -5.01
CA THR A 29 -11.71 3.14 -3.71
C THR A 29 -10.92 1.84 -3.83
N TRP A 30 -10.04 1.61 -2.87
CA TRP A 30 -9.28 0.38 -2.73
C TRP A 30 -9.74 -0.38 -1.51
N VAL A 31 -9.74 -1.70 -1.60
CA VAL A 31 -10.20 -2.59 -0.53
C VAL A 31 -9.18 -3.68 -0.28
N MET A 32 -9.11 -4.10 0.99
CA MET A 32 -8.39 -5.29 1.40
C MET A 32 -9.38 -6.44 1.58
N SER A 33 -9.21 -7.51 0.82
CA SER A 33 -10.02 -8.73 0.88
C SER A 33 -9.12 -9.93 1.19
N GLY A 34 -9.13 -10.38 2.45
CA GLY A 34 -8.20 -11.38 2.93
C GLY A 34 -6.76 -10.87 2.86
N LYS A 35 -5.93 -11.50 2.01
CA LYS A 35 -4.55 -11.07 1.75
C LYS A 35 -4.40 -10.17 0.54
N GLU A 36 -5.48 -9.94 -0.22
CA GLU A 36 -5.44 -9.18 -1.46
C GLU A 36 -5.82 -7.72 -1.24
N ILE A 37 -5.13 -6.84 -1.95
CA ILE A 37 -5.38 -5.39 -1.97
C ILE A 37 -5.65 -5.01 -3.41
N LYS A 38 -6.86 -4.54 -3.70
CA LYS A 38 -7.36 -4.37 -5.06
C LYS A 38 -8.33 -3.19 -5.16
N PRO A 39 -8.54 -2.63 -6.36
CA PRO A 39 -9.58 -1.62 -6.54
C PRO A 39 -10.94 -2.26 -6.29
N LYS A 40 -11.88 -1.49 -5.75
CA LYS A 40 -13.23 -1.97 -5.40
C LYS A 40 -14.02 -2.42 -6.63
N THR A 41 -13.74 -1.83 -7.80
CA THR A 41 -14.26 -2.25 -9.11
C THR A 41 -13.13 -2.48 -10.10
N ASN A 42 -13.35 -3.34 -11.09
CA ASN A 42 -12.36 -3.69 -12.13
C ASN A 42 -11.04 -4.25 -11.56
N ALA A 43 -11.14 -5.07 -10.51
CA ALA A 43 -10.00 -5.78 -9.96
C ALA A 43 -9.51 -6.85 -10.94
N LEU A 44 -8.23 -6.74 -11.30
CA LEU A 44 -7.50 -7.65 -12.19
C LEU A 44 -6.23 -8.11 -11.47
N SER A 45 -5.67 -9.24 -11.86
CA SER A 45 -4.41 -9.74 -11.28
C SER A 45 -3.25 -8.75 -11.45
N SER A 46 -3.26 -7.95 -12.51
CA SER A 46 -2.24 -6.93 -12.81
C SER A 46 -2.32 -5.67 -11.94
N ASN A 47 -3.49 -5.36 -11.37
CA ASN A 47 -3.69 -4.21 -10.47
C ASN A 47 -3.98 -4.64 -9.02
N THR A 48 -3.81 -5.92 -8.71
CA THR A 48 -3.98 -6.48 -7.36
C THR A 48 -2.61 -6.70 -6.73
N TRP A 49 -2.51 -6.36 -5.44
CA TRP A 49 -1.35 -6.62 -4.61
C TRP A 49 -1.69 -7.65 -3.54
N VAL A 50 -0.69 -8.37 -3.05
CA VAL A 50 -0.83 -9.38 -2.02
C VAL A 50 0.03 -9.00 -0.84
N TRP A 51 -0.57 -9.07 0.34
CA TRP A 51 0.07 -8.87 1.64
C TRP A 51 0.05 -10.18 2.42
N ASP A 52 1.24 -10.71 2.74
CA ASP A 52 1.36 -11.98 3.49
C ASP A 52 1.60 -11.81 4.99
N GLY A 53 1.65 -10.58 5.49
CA GLY A 53 2.00 -10.26 6.87
C GLY A 53 3.45 -9.78 7.03
N LYS A 54 4.29 -9.95 6.01
CA LYS A 54 5.65 -9.42 5.96
C LYS A 54 5.99 -8.75 4.63
N GLU A 55 5.56 -9.34 3.51
CA GLU A 55 5.85 -8.82 2.17
C GLU A 55 4.59 -8.32 1.47
N LEU A 56 4.75 -7.17 0.79
CA LEU A 56 3.78 -6.57 -0.10
C LEU A 56 4.31 -6.66 -1.53
N LYS A 57 3.62 -7.41 -2.40
CA LYS A 57 4.06 -7.67 -3.78
C LYS A 57 2.88 -7.65 -4.76
N PRO A 58 3.10 -7.36 -6.05
CA PRO A 58 2.03 -7.47 -7.02
C PRO A 58 1.61 -8.93 -7.16
N LYS A 59 0.32 -9.18 -7.37
CA LYS A 59 -0.22 -10.54 -7.53
C LYS A 59 0.32 -11.21 -8.79
N GLN A 60 0.50 -10.44 -9.85
CA GLN A 60 1.08 -10.87 -11.12
C GLN A 60 2.44 -10.20 -11.35
N GLY A 61 3.45 -10.96 -11.76
CA GLY A 61 4.78 -10.41 -12.07
C GLY A 61 5.57 -9.95 -10.84
N ALA A 62 5.40 -10.61 -9.70
CA ALA A 62 6.17 -10.34 -8.49
C ALA A 62 7.66 -10.59 -8.71
N LEU A 63 8.47 -9.56 -8.45
CA LEU A 63 9.92 -9.56 -8.51
C LEU A 63 10.47 -8.89 -7.23
N SER A 64 11.72 -9.16 -6.88
CA SER A 64 12.36 -8.53 -5.71
C SER A 64 12.41 -6.99 -5.81
N SER A 65 12.47 -6.46 -7.04
CA SER A 65 12.52 -5.02 -7.33
C SER A 65 11.19 -4.29 -7.17
N ASN A 66 10.06 -5.01 -7.23
CA ASN A 66 8.72 -4.46 -7.05
C ASN A 66 8.01 -5.00 -5.79
N THR A 67 8.76 -5.66 -4.91
CA THR A 67 8.29 -6.15 -3.62
C THR A 67 8.77 -5.24 -2.51
N TRP A 68 7.89 -4.95 -1.55
CA TRP A 68 8.20 -4.23 -0.33
C TRP A 68 8.21 -5.18 0.85
N VAL A 69 9.15 -4.99 1.77
CA VAL A 69 9.20 -5.68 3.06
C VAL A 69 8.80 -4.67 4.12
N ILE A 70 7.84 -5.07 4.96
CA ILE A 70 7.36 -4.26 6.07
C ILE A 70 7.68 -5.01 7.36
N GLU A 71 8.62 -4.46 8.12
CA GLU A 71 9.10 -5.04 9.38
C GLU A 71 9.52 -3.92 10.33
N ASN A 72 9.36 -4.13 11.64
CA ASN A 72 9.75 -3.15 12.67
C ASN A 72 9.20 -1.73 12.40
N LYS A 73 7.93 -1.65 12.00
CA LYS A 73 7.23 -0.39 11.64
C LYS A 73 7.91 0.40 10.50
N LYS A 74 8.67 -0.28 9.64
CA LYS A 74 9.31 0.32 8.47
C LYS A 74 8.98 -0.45 7.20
N ALA A 75 8.70 0.28 6.13
CA ALA A 75 8.54 -0.26 4.79
C ALA A 75 9.78 0.06 3.94
N LYS A 76 10.37 -0.94 3.31
CA LYS A 76 11.53 -0.77 2.42
C LYS A 76 11.41 -1.70 1.21
N PRO A 77 12.02 -1.37 0.07
CA PRO A 77 12.05 -2.31 -1.05
C PRO A 77 12.85 -3.55 -0.65
N LYS A 78 12.41 -4.72 -1.13
CA LYS A 78 13.07 -6.01 -0.85
C LYS A 78 14.49 -6.07 -1.40
N SER A 79 14.75 -5.39 -2.52
CA SER A 79 16.08 -5.23 -3.11
C SER A 79 16.41 -3.75 -3.27
N GLY A 80 17.68 -3.38 -3.02
CA GLY A 80 18.14 -1.99 -3.18
C GLY A 80 17.61 -1.03 -2.12
N ALA A 81 17.36 -1.52 -0.89
CA ALA A 81 16.96 -0.66 0.22
C ALA A 81 18.08 0.33 0.58
N THR A 82 17.71 1.61 0.66
CA THR A 82 18.54 2.73 1.09
C THR A 82 17.76 3.56 2.10
N SER A 83 18.42 4.46 2.82
CA SER A 83 17.75 5.38 3.74
C SER A 83 16.72 6.27 3.06
N ALA A 84 16.91 6.56 1.76
CA ALA A 84 16.03 7.42 0.99
C ALA A 84 14.72 6.73 0.54
N ASN A 85 14.71 5.40 0.39
CA ASN A 85 13.54 4.62 -0.01
C ASN A 85 12.99 3.72 1.10
N THR A 86 13.47 3.92 2.34
CA THR A 86 12.93 3.32 3.54
C THR A 86 12.01 4.31 4.22
N TYR A 87 10.81 3.86 4.56
CA TYR A 87 9.77 4.68 5.15
C TYR A 87 9.37 4.17 6.52
N ASP A 88 9.17 5.07 7.48
CA ASP A 88 8.51 4.75 8.74
C ASP A 88 6.99 4.72 8.50
N VAL A 89 6.34 3.65 8.94
CA VAL A 89 4.90 3.42 8.71
C VAL A 89 4.10 3.37 10.01
N GLY A 90 4.76 3.45 11.17
CA GLY A 90 4.11 3.40 12.47
C GLY A 90 3.15 2.21 12.61
N ASP A 91 1.92 2.51 13.04
CA ASP A 91 0.82 1.57 13.21
C ASP A 91 -0.25 1.73 12.12
N LEU A 92 0.12 2.28 10.95
CA LEU A 92 -0.81 2.44 9.84
C LEU A 92 -1.30 1.08 9.31
N PRO A 93 -2.57 0.99 8.89
CA PRO A 93 -3.05 -0.20 8.21
C PRO A 93 -2.30 -0.39 6.88
N ILE A 94 -2.07 -1.65 6.50
CA ILE A 94 -1.34 -1.99 5.26
C ILE A 94 -1.93 -1.31 4.02
N LEU A 95 -3.25 -1.14 3.98
CA LEU A 95 -3.93 -0.49 2.89
C LEU A 95 -3.52 0.98 2.72
N ALA A 96 -3.28 1.70 3.83
CA ALA A 96 -2.75 3.07 3.78
C ALA A 96 -1.29 3.11 3.28
N ILE A 97 -0.47 2.15 3.73
CA ILE A 97 0.92 2.00 3.28
C ILE A 97 0.96 1.79 1.76
N VAL A 98 0.09 0.92 1.23
CA VAL A 98 -0.07 0.65 -0.21
C VAL A 98 -0.50 1.92 -0.96
N GLY A 99 -1.41 2.70 -0.38
CA GLY A 99 -1.85 3.99 -0.92
C GLY A 99 -0.70 4.92 -1.30
N LYS A 100 0.31 5.02 -0.43
CA LYS A 100 1.51 5.81 -0.69
C LYS A 100 2.50 5.08 -1.60
N LEU A 101 2.92 3.87 -1.22
CA LEU A 101 4.08 3.20 -1.84
C LEU A 101 3.80 2.67 -3.25
N VAL A 102 2.61 2.12 -3.45
CA VAL A 102 2.24 1.42 -4.68
C VAL A 102 1.39 2.30 -5.55
N LEU A 103 0.33 2.87 -4.97
CA LEU A 103 -0.67 3.61 -5.71
C LEU A 103 -0.26 5.07 -5.97
N LYS A 104 0.76 5.56 -5.27
CA LYS A 104 1.30 6.92 -5.40
C LYS A 104 0.20 7.99 -5.35
N LEU A 105 -0.77 7.80 -4.46
CA LEU A 105 -1.96 8.65 -4.38
C LEU A 105 -1.66 10.05 -3.83
N TRP A 106 -0.50 10.21 -3.17
CA TRP A 106 0.09 11.46 -2.67
C TRP A 106 1.60 11.30 -2.53
#